data_AF-A0A819IRR9-F1
#
_entry.id   AF-A0A819IRR9-F1
#
_cell.length_a   1.000
_cell.length_b   1.000
_cell.length_c   1.000
_cell.angle_alpha   90.00
_cell.angle_beta   90.00
_cell.angle_gamma   90.00
#
_symmetry.space_group_name_H-M   'P 1'
#
loop_
_entity.id
_entity.type
_entity.pdbx_description
1 polymer ?
#
loop_
_entity_poly.entity_id
_entity_poly.type
_entity_poly.pdbx_seq_one_letter_code
_entity_poly.pdbx_strand_id
1 'polypeptide(L)' 'IILQISVWQEYLLGLAYVYPLNDQQIAVTDRIFELLKILLHHAIKFEFGGWRVWIDTLSILHGRVIN' A
#
# COMPACT_ATOMS: atom_id res chain seq x y z
N ILE A 1 -6.59 -18.99 5.64
CA ILE A 1 -6.08 -18.40 4.38
C ILE A 1 -5.25 -17.20 4.81
N ILE A 2 -3.92 -17.30 4.67
CA ILE A 2 -3.03 -16.14 4.87
C ILE A 2 -3.19 -15.30 3.60
N LEU A 3 -3.75 -14.10 3.72
CA LEU A 3 -3.77 -13.18 2.59
C LEU A 3 -2.31 -12.80 2.36
N GLN A 4 -1.67 -13.29 1.29
CA GLN A 4 -0.32 -12.86 0.96
C GLN A 4 -0.38 -11.43 0.44
N ILE A 5 -0.54 -10.48 1.36
CA ILE A 5 -0.60 -9.05 1.07
C ILE A 5 0.67 -8.60 0.33
N SER A 6 1.80 -9.29 0.56
CA SER A 6 3.06 -9.11 -0.16
C SER A 6 2.95 -9.21 -1.69
N VAL A 7 2.03 -10.03 -2.22
CA VAL A 7 1.90 -10.23 -3.68
C VAL A 7 1.20 -9.05 -4.36
N TRP A 8 0.25 -8.42 -3.67
CA TRP A 8 -0.58 -7.37 -4.26
C TRP A 8 -0.13 -5.96 -3.88
N GLN A 9 0.73 -5.81 -2.87
CA GLN A 9 1.21 -4.51 -2.38
C GLN A 9 1.88 -3.66 -3.44
N GLU A 10 2.85 -4.23 -4.15
CA GLU A 10 3.60 -3.50 -5.17
C GLU A 10 2.71 -3.08 -6.34
N TYR A 11 1.81 -3.99 -6.76
CA TYR A 11 0.83 -3.71 -7.80
C TYR A 11 -0.15 -2.62 -7.38
N LEU A 12 -0.72 -2.72 -6.18
CA LEU A 12 -1.69 -1.76 -5.65
C LEU A 12 -1.06 -0.37 -5.49
N LEU A 13 0.16 -0.31 -4.93
CA LEU A 13 0.95 0.93 -4.90
C LEU A 13 1.28 1.43 -6.30
N GLY A 14 1.50 0.55 -7.27
CA GLY A 14 1.69 0.85 -8.71
C GLY A 14 0.56 1.67 -9.33
N LEU A 15 -0.64 1.59 -8.78
CA LEU A 15 -1.81 2.32 -9.25
C LEU A 15 -1.90 3.75 -8.66
N ALA A 16 -1.13 4.06 -7.61
CA ALA A 16 -1.07 5.40 -7.05
C ALA A 16 -0.11 6.29 -7.84
N TYR A 17 -0.51 7.54 -8.06
CA TYR A 17 0.35 8.58 -8.60
C TYR A 17 1.21 9.16 -7.47
N VAL A 18 2.53 9.10 -7.61
CA VAL A 18 3.49 9.69 -6.64
C VAL A 18 3.37 11.21 -6.65
N TYR A 19 3.20 11.80 -7.84
CA TYR A 19 2.98 13.23 -8.04
C TYR A 19 1.71 13.42 -8.88
N PRO A 20 0.51 13.37 -8.26
CA PRO A 20 -0.74 13.56 -8.98
C PRO A 20 -0.84 15.01 -9.51
N LEU A 21 -1.25 15.16 -10.77
CA LEU A 21 -1.30 16.43 -11.49
C LEU A 21 -2.72 16.99 -11.67
N ASN A 22 -3.74 16.19 -11.37
CA ASN A 22 -5.14 16.58 -11.48
C ASN A 22 -6.02 15.88 -10.43
N ASP A 23 -7.23 16.38 -10.24
CA ASP A 23 -8.18 15.90 -9.23
C ASP A 23 -8.53 14.43 -9.38
N GLN A 24 -8.55 13.90 -10.62
CA GLN A 24 -8.80 12.48 -10.84
C GLN A 24 -7.64 11.62 -10.34
N GLN A 25 -6.40 12.03 -10.59
CA GLN A 25 -5.21 11.34 -10.10
C GLN A 25 -5.12 11.40 -8.57
N ILE A 26 -5.47 12.54 -7.97
CA ILE A 26 -5.57 12.69 -6.50
C ILE A 26 -6.60 11.70 -5.96
N ALA A 27 -7.81 11.69 -6.52
CA ALA A 27 -8.88 10.80 -6.08
C ALA A 27 -8.48 9.31 -6.21
N VAL A 28 -7.81 8.93 -7.30
CA VAL A 28 -7.30 7.55 -7.46
C VAL A 28 -6.27 7.22 -6.38
N THR A 29 -5.28 8.08 -6.17
CA THR A 29 -4.25 7.90 -5.14
C THR A 29 -4.87 7.76 -3.75
N ASP A 30 -5.83 8.61 -3.39
CA ASP A 30 -6.52 8.54 -2.11
C ASP A 30 -7.24 7.20 -1.91
N ARG A 31 -7.93 6.70 -2.94
CA ARG A 31 -8.61 5.39 -2.88
C ARG A 31 -7.62 4.23 -2.71
N ILE A 32 -6.48 4.30 -3.38
CA ILE A 32 -5.41 3.30 -3.21
C ILE A 32 -4.87 3.32 -1.77
N PHE A 33 -4.65 4.50 -1.18
CA PHE A 33 -4.21 4.61 0.21
C PHE A 33 -5.28 4.16 1.21
N GLU A 34 -6.56 4.40 0.97
CA GLU A 34 -7.66 3.85 1.78
C GLU A 34 -7.65 2.31 1.78
N LEU A 35 -7.49 1.68 0.61
CA LEU A 35 -7.38 0.23 0.49
C LEU A 35 -6.15 -0.32 1.24
N LEU A 36 -4.99 0.33 1.08
CA LEU A 36 -3.78 -0.04 1.82
C LEU A 36 -3.98 0.03 3.33
N LYS A 37 -4.67 1.06 3.84
CA LYS A 37 -4.97 1.18 5.28
C LYS A 37 -5.83 0.01 5.78
N ILE A 38 -6.85 -0.39 5.03
CA ILE A 38 -7.73 -1.51 5.40
C ILE A 38 -6.95 -2.83 5.41
N LEU A 39 -6.17 -3.09 4.36
CA LEU A 39 -5.36 -4.31 4.24
C LEU A 39 -4.29 -4.38 5.34
N LEU A 40 -3.63 -3.26 5.62
CA LEU A 40 -2.64 -3.16 6.68
C LEU A 40 -3.26 -3.38 8.07
N HIS A 41 -4.43 -2.80 8.32
CA HIS A 41 -5.16 -3.01 9.57
C HIS A 41 -5.49 -4.50 9.77
N HIS A 42 -5.96 -5.16 8.71
CA HIS A 42 -6.24 -6.59 8.75
C HIS A 42 -4.96 -7.40 9.03
N ALA A 43 -3.87 -7.13 8.31
CA ALA A 43 -2.58 -7.82 8.48
C ALA A 43 -2.07 -7.75 9.92
N ILE A 44 -2.02 -6.54 10.49
CA ILE A 44 -1.49 -6.32 11.85
C ILE A 44 -2.37 -7.02 12.89
N LYS A 45 -3.69 -6.99 12.72
CA LYS A 45 -4.64 -7.47 13.73
C LYS A 45 -4.84 -8.97 13.71
N PHE A 46 -4.77 -9.60 12.54
CA PHE A 46 -5.22 -10.99 12.36
C PHE A 46 -4.13 -11.94 11.86
N GLU A 47 -2.97 -11.44 11.38
CA GLU A 47 -1.92 -12.29 10.82
C GLU A 47 -0.69 -12.36 11.73
N PHE A 48 -0.24 -13.59 11.99
CA PHE A 48 0.99 -13.82 12.75
C PHE A 48 2.19 -13.29 11.94
N GLY A 49 2.86 -12.26 12.48
CA GLY A 49 3.95 -11.59 11.77
C GLY A 49 3.52 -10.50 10.78
N GLY A 50 2.26 -10.05 10.80
CA GLY A 50 1.73 -9.01 9.90
C GLY A 50 2.44 -7.65 9.99
N TRP A 51 3.25 -7.40 11.02
CA TRP A 51 4.13 -6.22 11.09
C TRP A 51 5.22 -6.22 9.99
N ARG A 52 5.63 -7.39 9.47
CA ARG A 52 6.62 -7.47 8.37
C ARG A 52 6.06 -6.90 7.07
N VAL A 53 4.80 -7.23 6.79
CA VAL A 53 4.01 -6.71 5.67
C VAL A 53 3.93 -5.17 5.72
N TRP A 54 3.86 -4.59 6.92
CA TRP A 54 3.91 -3.14 7.11
C TRP A 54 5.28 -2.54 6.75
N ILE A 55 6.36 -3.14 7.26
CA ILE A 55 7.73 -2.71 6.99
C ILE A 55 8.05 -2.79 5.49
N ASP A 56 7.59 -3.83 4.81
CA ASP A 56 7.74 -3.98 3.36
C ASP A 56 6.98 -2.87 2.62
N THR A 57 5.75 -2.54 3.04
CA THR A 57 4.95 -1.45 2.45
C THR A 57 5.66 -0.10 2.55
N LEU A 58 6.20 0.22 3.74
CA LEU A 58 6.94 1.46 3.98
C LEU A 58 8.20 1.54 3.13
N SER A 59 8.91 0.42 2.99
CA SER A 59 10.13 0.34 2.18
C SER A 59 9.85 0.58 0.69
N ILE A 60 8.77 0.00 0.15
CA ILE A 60 8.34 0.23 -1.24
C ILE A 60 7.94 1.70 -1.47
N LEU A 61 7.16 2.28 -0.56
CA LEU A 61 6.74 3.68 -0.65
C LEU A 61 7.94 4.63 -0.63
N HIS A 62 8.86 4.44 0.31
CA HIS A 62 10.06 5.26 0.45
C HIS A 62 10.97 5.17 -0.79
N GLY A 63 11.13 3.97 -1.36
CA GLY A 63 11.89 3.78 -2.59
C GLY A 63 11.31 4.49 -3.82
N ARG A 64 10.01 4.77 -3.83
CA ARG A 64 9.33 5.51 -4.92
C ARG A 64 9.31 7.02 -4.76
N VAL A 65 9.51 7.52 -3.54
CA VAL A 65 9.63 8.96 -3.28
C VAL A 65 11.05 9.45 -3.55
N ILE A 66 12.05 8.57 -3.39
CA ILE A 66 13.48 8.89 -3.57
C ILE A 66 13.94 8.80 -5.04
N ASN A 67 13.27 8.00 -5.88
CA ASN A 67 13.49 7.96 -7.33
C ASN A 67 12.57 8.93 -8.07
#